data_AF-A0A3M1ZQN3-F1
#
_entry.id   AF-A0A3M1ZQN3-F1
#
_cell.length_a   1.000
_cell.length_b   1.000
_cell.length_c   1.000
_cell.angle_alpha   90.00
_cell.angle_beta   90.00
_cell.angle_gamma   90.00
#
_symmetry.space_group_name_H-M   'P 1'
#
loop_
_entity.id
_entity.type
_entity.pdbx_description
1 polymer ?
#
loop_
_entity_poly.entity_id
_entity_poly.type
_entity_poly.pdbx_seq_one_letter_code
_entity_poly.pdbx_strand_id
1 'polypeptide(L)'
;LGCVLMFIGVWIEKGPGLILPGFVPTPLGEMWSYAPTLPEVLISLGIWAIGLMIYTLLLKVAIPIEVGEFRQIKDRLRGIVSAQ
;
A
#
# COMPACT_ATOMS: atom_id res chain seq x y z
N LEU A 1 -8.34 11.66 12.60
CA LEU A 1 -9.58 10.85 12.44
C LEU A 1 -10.01 10.73 10.97
N GLY A 2 -10.10 11.85 10.22
CA GLY A 2 -10.58 11.85 8.83
C GLY A 2 -9.83 10.92 7.87
N CYS A 3 -8.50 10.86 7.92
CA CYS A 3 -7.70 9.97 7.06
C CYS A 3 -8.02 8.48 7.28
N VAL A 4 -8.28 8.09 8.53
CA VAL A 4 -8.62 6.69 8.88
C VAL A 4 -10.02 6.34 8.39
N LEU A 5 -10.98 7.25 8.55
CA LEU A 5 -12.34 7.06 8.04
C LEU A 5 -12.36 6.98 6.50
N MET A 6 -11.58 7.83 5.84
CA MET A 6 -11.43 7.79 4.38
C MET A 6 -10.83 6.46 3.92
N PHE A 7 -9.79 5.98 4.60
CA PHE A 7 -9.18 4.69 4.33
C PHE A 7 -10.19 3.54 4.44
N ILE A 8 -10.96 3.50 5.53
CA ILE A 8 -11.98 2.47 5.75
C ILE A 8 -13.09 2.59 4.69
N GLY A 9 -13.51 3.80 4.35
CA GLY A 9 -14.51 4.04 3.30
C GLY A 9 -14.08 3.50 1.94
N VAL A 10 -12.85 3.81 1.51
CA VAL A 10 -12.27 3.30 0.25
C VAL A 10 -12.12 1.78 0.31
N TRP A 11 -11.69 1.23 1.45
CA TRP A 11 -11.55 -0.21 1.63
C TRP A 11 -12.90 -0.93 1.46
N ILE A 12 -13.99 -0.39 2.01
CA ILE A 12 -15.33 -0.96 1.84
C ILE A 12 -15.81 -0.83 0.38
N GLU A 13 -15.66 0.34 -0.24
CA GLU A 13 -16.13 0.60 -1.60
C GLU A 13 -15.42 -0.30 -2.62
N LYS A 14 -14.09 -0.44 -2.51
CA LYS A 14 -13.27 -1.18 -3.49
C LYS A 14 -13.04 -2.64 -3.17
N GLY A 15 -13.04 -3.02 -1.89
CA GLY A 15 -12.91 -4.41 -1.48
C GLY A 15 -14.25 -5.13 -1.62
N PRO A 16 -15.01 -5.30 -0.52
CA PRO A 16 -16.26 -6.03 -0.55
C PRO A 16 -17.30 -5.40 -1.48
N GLY A 17 -17.34 -4.06 -1.61
CA GLY A 17 -18.32 -3.35 -2.44
C GLY A 17 -18.21 -3.64 -3.94
N LEU A 18 -17.03 -3.98 -4.45
CA LEU A 18 -16.83 -4.34 -5.86
C LEU A 18 -16.90 -5.85 -6.09
N ILE A 19 -16.42 -6.64 -5.11
CA ILE A 19 -16.39 -8.10 -5.18
C ILE A 19 -17.82 -8.66 -5.11
N LEU A 20 -18.63 -8.21 -4.14
CA LEU A 20 -19.97 -8.76 -3.88
C LEU A 20 -20.94 -8.70 -5.06
N PRO A 21 -21.15 -7.56 -5.74
CA PRO A 21 -22.05 -7.50 -6.89
C PRO A 21 -21.51 -8.26 -8.12
N GLY A 22 -20.21 -8.58 -8.16
CA GLY A 22 -19.63 -9.41 -9.21
C GLY A 22 -19.95 -10.90 -9.06
N PHE A 23 -20.27 -11.35 -7.84
CA PHE A 23 -20.57 -12.76 -7.53
C PHE A 23 -22.06 -13.00 -7.19
N VAL A 24 -22.82 -11.95 -6.89
CA VAL A 24 -24.27 -12.01 -6.63
C VAL A 24 -24.98 -11.12 -7.66
N PRO A 25 -25.93 -11.62 -8.47
CA PRO A 25 -26.59 -12.93 -8.38
C PRO A 25 -25.76 -14.08 -8.95
N THR A 26 -25.93 -15.26 -8.37
CA THR A 26 -25.35 -16.48 -8.95
C THR A 26 -25.93 -16.73 -10.35
N PRO A 27 -25.25 -17.48 -11.24
CA PRO A 27 -25.77 -17.79 -12.58
C PRO A 27 -27.14 -18.51 -12.59
N LEU A 28 -27.53 -19.08 -11.45
CA LEU A 28 -28.81 -19.74 -11.20
C LEU A 28 -29.92 -18.76 -10.73
N GLY A 29 -29.60 -17.47 -10.55
CA GLY A 29 -30.54 -16.44 -10.13
C GLY A 29 -30.81 -16.40 -8.63
N GLU A 30 -30.10 -17.18 -7.83
CA GLU A 30 -30.27 -17.17 -6.37
C GLU A 30 -29.49 -16.01 -5.74
N MET A 31 -30.19 -15.24 -4.90
CA MET A 31 -29.61 -14.16 -4.11
C MET A 31 -29.23 -14.69 -2.72
N TRP A 32 -27.94 -14.88 -2.48
CA TRP A 32 -27.44 -15.22 -1.15
C TRP A 32 -26.90 -13.97 -0.44
N SER A 33 -27.24 -13.82 0.83
CA SER A 33 -26.65 -12.79 1.68
C SER A 33 -25.25 -13.24 2.10
N TYR A 34 -24.21 -12.59 1.56
CA TYR A 34 -22.83 -12.78 2.03
C TYR A 34 -22.45 -11.68 3.02
N ALA A 35 -21.88 -12.08 4.14
CA ALA A 35 -21.21 -11.19 5.08
C ALA A 35 -19.77 -11.70 5.26
N PRO A 36 -18.77 -10.81 5.25
CA PRO A 36 -17.38 -11.21 5.41
C PRO A 36 -17.18 -11.88 6.77
N THR A 37 -16.52 -13.02 6.75
CA THR A 37 -16.15 -13.77 7.93
C THR A 37 -14.87 -13.20 8.55
N LEU A 38 -14.64 -13.46 9.84
CA LEU A 38 -13.43 -13.07 10.56
C LEU A 38 -12.11 -13.43 9.83
N PRO A 39 -11.91 -14.67 9.33
CA PRO A 39 -10.69 -15.01 8.62
C PRO A 39 -10.50 -14.23 7.32
N GLU A 40 -11.57 -13.92 6.58
CA GLU A 40 -11.48 -13.13 5.33
C GLU A 40 -11.01 -11.71 5.59
N VAL A 41 -11.50 -11.08 6.67
CA VAL A 41 -11.05 -9.75 7.09
C VAL A 41 -9.59 -9.78 7.53
N LEU A 42 -9.18 -10.78 8.32
CA LEU A 42 -7.80 -10.92 8.78
C LEU A 42 -6.82 -11.14 7.63
N ILE A 43 -7.19 -11.95 6.63
CA ILE A 43 -6.38 -12.16 5.42
C ILE A 43 -6.26 -10.83 4.64
N SER A 44 -7.36 -10.10 4.46
CA SER A 44 -7.35 -8.79 3.79
C SER A 44 -6.41 -7.79 4.49
N LEU A 45 -6.46 -7.72 5.82
CA LEU A 45 -5.55 -6.89 6.60
C LEU A 45 -4.10 -7.38 6.53
N GLY A 46 -3.87 -8.69 6.46
CA GLY A 46 -2.55 -9.28 6.24
C GLY A 46 -1.92 -8.86 4.91
N ILE A 47 -2.69 -8.81 3.83
CA ILE A 47 -2.24 -8.33 2.52
C ILE A 47 -1.82 -6.85 2.60
N TRP A 48 -2.61 -6.03 3.30
CA TRP A 48 -2.26 -4.63 3.56
C TRP A 48 -0.96 -4.48 4.36
N ALA A 49 -0.79 -5.29 5.41
CA ALA A 49 0.43 -5.28 6.23
C ALA A 49 1.67 -5.64 5.41
N ILE A 50 1.58 -6.62 4.52
CA ILE A 50 2.66 -7.00 3.59
C ILE A 50 2.97 -5.85 2.62
N GLY A 51 1.95 -5.21 2.06
CA GLY A 51 2.13 -4.04 1.19
C GLY A 51 2.84 -2.88 1.89
N LEU A 52 2.43 -2.56 3.12
CA LEU A 52 3.08 -1.54 3.95
C LEU A 52 4.51 -1.92 4.34
N MET A 53 4.75 -3.21 4.61
CA MET A 53 6.11 -3.71 4.88
C MET A 53 7.02 -3.51 3.68
N ILE A 54 6.59 -3.92 2.48
CA ILE A 54 7.35 -3.72 1.23
C ILE A 54 7.58 -2.23 0.98
N TYR A 55 6.54 -1.41 1.12
CA TYR A 55 6.65 0.04 0.98
C TYR A 55 7.70 0.64 1.93
N THR A 56 7.71 0.19 3.19
CA THR A 56 8.70 0.63 4.18
C THR A 56 10.12 0.24 3.77
N LEU A 57 10.32 -0.97 3.22
CA LEU A 57 11.62 -1.41 2.72
C LEU A 57 12.08 -0.58 1.52
N LEU A 58 11.19 -0.28 0.58
CA LEU A 58 11.49 0.55 -0.58
C LEU A 58 11.82 1.99 -0.19
N LEU A 59 11.09 2.55 0.79
CA LEU A 59 11.37 3.90 1.29
C LEU A 59 12.77 4.03 1.88
N LYS A 60 13.29 3.00 2.55
CA LYS A 60 14.67 3.02 3.07
C LYS A 60 15.70 3.27 1.98
N VAL A 61 15.44 2.83 0.75
CA VAL A 61 16.31 3.05 -0.40
C VAL A 61 15.96 4.34 -1.14
N ALA A 62 14.66 4.66 -1.28
CA ALA A 62 14.21 5.85 -2.00
C ALA A 62 14.59 7.17 -1.30
N ILE A 63 14.47 7.24 0.03
CA ILE A 63 14.77 8.46 0.81
C ILE A 63 16.21 8.99 0.59
N PRO A 64 17.29 8.20 0.73
CA PRO A 64 18.65 8.71 0.53
C PRO A 64 18.93 9.13 -0.93
N ILE A 65 18.18 8.59 -1.89
CA ILE A 65 18.26 9.01 -3.30
C ILE A 65 17.65 10.41 -3.46
N GLU A 66 16.45 10.63 -2.93
CA GLU A 66 15.74 11.92 -3.02
C GLU A 66 16.43 13.04 -2.22
N VAL A 67 16.99 12.73 -1.05
CA VAL A 67 17.74 13.69 -0.24
C VAL A 67 19.08 14.07 -0.90
N GLY A 68 19.52 13.31 -1.91
CA GLY A 68 20.72 13.64 -2.68
C GLY A 68 22.01 13.43 -1.89
N GLU A 69 22.01 12.59 -0.85
CA GLU A 69 23.23 12.32 -0.06
C GLU A 69 24.36 11.74 -0.94
N PHE A 70 24.00 10.88 -1.90
CA PHE A 70 24.94 10.37 -2.91
C PHE A 70 25.49 11.47 -3.84
N ARG A 71 24.73 12.56 -4.07
CA ARG A 71 25.18 13.72 -4.84
C ARG A 71 26.16 14.58 -4.03
N GLN A 72 25.83 14.84 -2.76
CA GLN A 72 26.68 15.66 -1.88
C GLN A 72 28.06 15.04 -1.63
N ILE A 73 28.14 13.72 -1.45
CA ILE A 73 29.42 13.01 -1.30
C ILE A 73 30.29 13.17 -2.55
N LYS A 74 29.70 13.01 -3.75
CA LYS A 74 30.41 13.14 -5.02
C LYS A 74 30.96 14.55 -5.24
N ASP A 75 30.18 15.57 -4.92
CA ASP A 75 30.59 16.98 -5.10
C ASP A 75 31.68 17.37 -4.08
N ARG A 76 31.59 16.88 -2.83
CA ARG A 76 32.62 17.10 -1.80
C ARG A 76 33.95 16.44 -2.18
N LEU A 77 33.92 15.21 -2.69
CA LEU A 77 35.12 14.49 -3.16
C LEU A 77 35.78 15.19 -4.35
N ARG A 78 34.99 15.70 -5.31
CA ARG A 78 35.54 16.50 -6.42
C ARG A 78 36.27 17.75 -5.94
N GLY A 79 35.73 18.45 -4.94
CA GLY A 79 36.36 19.64 -4.36
C GLY A 79 37.74 19.36 -3.75
N ILE A 80 37.88 18.21 -3.07
CA ILE A 80 39.17 17.79 -2.48
C ILE A 80 40.18 17.45 -3.58
N VAL A 81 39.75 16.73 -4.62
CA VAL A 81 40.63 16.37 -5.75
C VAL A 81 41.04 17.57 -6.59
N SER A 82 40.18 18.60 -6.72
CA SER A 82 40.54 19.82 -7.46
C SER A 82 41.46 20.78 -6.72
N ALA A 83 41.62 20.62 -5.40
CA ALA A 83 42.46 21.47 -4.56
C ALA A 83 43.90 20.95 -4.43
N GLN A 84 44.22 19.81 -5.03
CA GLN A 84 45.54 19.18 -5.08
C GLN A 84 46.09 19.20 -6.50
#